data_AF-M3DHC0-F1
#
_entry.id   AF-M3DHC0-F1
#
_cell.length_a   1.000
_cell.length_b   1.000
_cell.length_c   1.000
_cell.angle_alpha   90.00
_cell.angle_beta   90.00
_cell.angle_gamma   90.00
#
_symmetry.space_group_name_H-M   'P 1'
#
loop_
_entity.id
_entity.type
_entity.pdbx_description
1 polymer ?
#
loop_
_entity_poly.entity_id
_entity_poly.type
_entity_poly.pdbx_seq_one_letter_code
_entity_poly.pdbx_strand_id
1 'polypeptide(L)'
;MPVGLVAVPLARVVLGESSLPGTRIDLLGMALATCGPVAVVWAIVHGESDGWTSRTVLGTFAAGAVLLAAFVLWERRARQPLLPLSLYRIRPFVLSNVVSVAMYFGFFGSIFLLAQYLQVAPERSPLHAGVLTLAWTLMPTFVAPLAGALTDRVGGGRLMALGLFLQAAGPAWLALAAGPDTPYTRLVGGMVIAGAGMGVRLRADGGRGPRLGRPGAPRQGLGRQHHRPRDRRRAGHRRPEQRLPPLRQRPRRP
;
A
#
# COMPACT_ATOMS: atom_id res chain seq x y z
N MET A 1 5.93 21.73 12.66
CA MET A 1 7.14 20.99 12.21
C MET A 1 8.04 20.50 13.38
N PRO A 2 7.62 19.55 14.25
CA PRO A 2 8.57 18.83 15.13
C PRO A 2 8.77 17.35 14.75
N VAL A 3 7.78 16.74 14.09
CA VAL A 3 7.75 15.29 13.82
C VAL A 3 8.84 14.87 12.82
N GLY A 4 9.17 15.72 11.84
CA GLY A 4 10.21 15.43 10.85
C GLY A 4 11.62 15.33 11.44
N LEU A 5 11.92 16.12 12.48
CA LEU A 5 13.21 16.11 13.18
C LEU A 5 13.42 14.83 13.99
N VAL A 6 12.34 14.22 14.49
CA VAL A 6 12.39 12.95 15.23
C VAL A 6 12.34 11.75 14.28
N ALA A 7 11.60 11.85 13.17
CA ALA A 7 11.45 10.77 12.20
C ALA A 7 12.77 10.39 11.50
N VAL A 8 13.64 11.36 11.21
CA VAL A 8 14.93 11.12 10.53
C VAL A 8 15.90 10.26 11.36
N PRO A 9 16.22 10.60 12.63
CA PRO A 9 17.07 9.75 13.46
C PRO A 9 16.41 8.42 13.80
N LEU A 10 15.09 8.39 14.02
CA LEU A 10 14.37 7.16 14.32
C LEU A 10 14.37 6.19 13.12
N ALA A 11 14.22 6.70 11.90
CA ALA A 11 14.33 5.90 10.69
C ALA A 11 15.72 5.23 10.58
N ARG A 12 16.81 5.94 10.91
CA ARG A 12 18.16 5.35 10.87
C ARG A 12 18.40 4.29 11.94
N VAL A 13 17.71 4.35 13.08
CA VAL A 13 17.90 3.40 14.19
C VAL A 13 16.99 2.17 14.03
N VAL A 14 15.79 2.35 13.47
CA VAL A 14 14.77 1.29 13.38
C VAL A 14 14.84 0.53 12.05
N LEU A 15 15.26 1.16 10.96
CA LEU A 15 15.51 0.47 9.69
C LEU A 15 16.85 -0.25 9.79
N GLY A 16 16.84 -1.45 10.38
CA GLY A 16 17.96 -2.38 10.22
C GLY A 16 18.18 -2.63 8.73
N GLU A 17 19.35 -2.25 8.23
CA GLU A 17 19.75 -2.44 6.84
C GLU A 17 19.53 -3.91 6.42
N SER A 18 18.46 -4.17 5.65
CA SER A 18 18.47 -5.30 4.71
C SER A 18 19.23 -4.85 3.46
N SER A 19 20.49 -4.47 3.64
CA SER A 19 21.38 -4.17 2.52
C SER A 19 21.70 -5.48 1.83
N LEU A 20 20.97 -5.79 0.76
CA LEU A 20 21.49 -6.71 -0.24
C LEU A 20 22.78 -6.08 -0.80
N PRO A 21 23.93 -6.80 -0.77
CA PRO A 21 25.18 -6.27 -1.29
C PRO A 21 25.01 -5.86 -2.76
N GLY A 22 25.27 -4.57 -3.08
CA GLY A 22 25.25 -4.06 -4.45
C GLY A 22 24.07 -3.14 -4.84
N THR A 23 23.14 -2.83 -3.91
CA THR A 23 22.07 -1.85 -4.16
C THR A 23 22.61 -0.42 -4.01
N ARG A 24 22.55 0.40 -5.07
CA ARG A 24 22.94 1.81 -5.01
C ARG A 24 21.69 2.65 -4.80
N ILE A 25 21.77 3.60 -3.86
CA ILE A 25 20.67 4.53 -3.57
C ILE A 25 20.50 5.51 -4.75
N ASP A 26 19.29 5.59 -5.30
CA ASP A 26 18.94 6.56 -6.33
C ASP A 26 18.58 7.94 -5.71
N LEU A 27 19.61 8.70 -5.36
CA LEU A 27 19.45 10.03 -4.75
C LEU A 27 18.72 11.02 -5.66
N LEU A 28 18.94 10.93 -6.98
CA LEU A 28 18.29 11.83 -7.94
C LEU A 28 16.81 11.48 -8.08
N GLY A 29 16.47 10.19 -8.21
CA GLY A 29 15.09 9.72 -8.20
C GLY A 29 14.35 10.15 -6.94
N MET A 30 14.99 10.02 -5.77
CA MET A 30 14.43 10.46 -4.50
C MET A 30 14.19 11.98 -4.45
N ALA A 31 15.15 12.77 -4.91
CA ALA A 31 15.01 14.23 -4.95
C ALA A 31 13.86 14.65 -5.87
N LEU A 32 13.78 14.09 -7.08
CA LEU A 32 12.70 14.40 -8.03
C LEU A 32 11.32 13.95 -7.51
N ALA A 33 11.24 12.76 -6.92
CA ALA A 33 10.01 12.23 -6.31
C ALA A 33 9.53 13.05 -5.11
N THR A 34 10.42 13.79 -4.45
CA THR A 34 10.09 14.64 -3.29
C THR A 34 9.79 16.07 -3.70
N CYS A 35 10.68 16.70 -4.47
CA CYS A 35 10.57 18.10 -4.85
C CYS A 35 9.39 18.36 -5.80
N GLY A 36 9.07 17.43 -6.71
CA GLY A 36 7.95 17.58 -7.63
C GLY A 36 6.60 17.76 -6.91
N PRO A 37 6.15 16.80 -6.08
CA PRO A 37 4.92 16.94 -5.31
C PRO A 37 4.94 18.14 -4.35
N VAL A 38 6.08 18.44 -3.71
CA VAL A 38 6.21 19.59 -2.81
C VAL A 38 5.94 20.90 -3.56
N ALA A 39 6.50 21.08 -4.76
CA ALA A 39 6.24 22.27 -5.58
C ALA A 39 4.75 22.40 -5.94
N VAL A 40 4.11 21.30 -6.35
CA VAL A 40 2.67 21.29 -6.68
C VAL A 40 1.82 21.65 -5.45
N VAL A 41 2.08 21.04 -4.30
CA VAL A 41 1.36 21.33 -3.05
C VAL A 41 1.58 22.78 -2.62
N TRP A 42 2.81 23.30 -2.73
CA TRP A 42 3.11 24.69 -2.41
C TRP A 42 2.28 25.66 -3.25
N ALA A 43 2.18 25.41 -4.57
CA ALA A 43 1.41 26.24 -5.49
C ALA A 43 -0.09 26.22 -5.19
N ILE A 44 -0.64 25.07 -4.78
CA ILE A 44 -2.05 24.95 -4.36
C ILE A 44 -2.32 25.77 -3.10
N VAL A 45 -1.43 25.68 -2.09
CA VAL A 45 -1.60 26.37 -0.80
C VAL A 45 -1.51 27.89 -0.97
N HIS A 46 -0.55 28.38 -1.75
CA HIS A 46 -0.36 29.82 -1.98
C HIS A 46 -1.27 30.39 -3.07
N GLY A 47 -2.01 29.54 -3.80
CA GLY A 47 -2.96 29.99 -4.82
C GLY A 47 -4.09 30.84 -4.24
N GLU A 48 -4.49 30.59 -2.98
CA GLU A 48 -5.53 31.35 -2.29
C GLU A 48 -5.03 32.74 -1.84
N SER A 49 -3.81 32.83 -1.29
CA SER A 49 -3.23 34.10 -0.81
C SER A 49 -2.66 34.98 -1.92
N ASP A 50 -1.93 34.38 -2.86
CA ASP A 50 -1.15 35.11 -3.88
C ASP A 50 -1.91 35.25 -5.20
N GLY A 51 -3.05 34.56 -5.32
CA GLY A 51 -3.89 34.52 -6.51
C GLY A 51 -3.48 33.44 -7.51
N TRP A 52 -4.45 32.69 -7.99
CA TRP A 52 -4.29 31.56 -8.92
C TRP A 52 -3.61 31.90 -10.26
N THR A 53 -3.67 33.16 -10.69
CA THR A 53 -3.08 33.64 -11.95
C THR A 53 -1.74 34.35 -11.77
N SER A 54 -1.22 34.41 -10.54
CA SER A 54 0.09 35.01 -10.26
C SER A 54 1.20 34.25 -11.01
N ARG A 55 2.19 35.01 -11.51
CA ARG A 55 3.37 34.44 -12.18
C ARG A 55 4.10 33.44 -11.27
N THR A 56 4.12 33.68 -9.96
CA THR A 56 4.75 32.80 -8.98
C THR A 56 4.01 31.45 -8.90
N VAL A 57 2.69 31.46 -8.74
CA VAL A 57 1.88 30.24 -8.61
C VAL A 57 1.95 29.41 -9.89
N LEU A 58 1.73 30.04 -11.05
CA LEU A 58 1.82 29.36 -12.36
C LEU A 58 3.24 28.84 -12.65
N GLY A 59 4.26 29.63 -12.30
CA GLY A 59 5.67 29.23 -12.43
C GLY A 59 6.00 28.01 -11.58
N THR A 60 5.51 27.96 -10.34
CA THR A 60 5.73 26.82 -9.44
C THR A 60 4.95 25.57 -9.89
N PHE A 61 3.72 25.73 -10.41
CA PHE A 61 2.99 24.61 -11.03
C PHE A 61 3.77 24.04 -12.23
N ALA A 62 4.26 24.90 -13.12
CA ALA A 62 5.05 24.48 -14.27
C ALA A 62 6.34 23.77 -13.83
N ALA A 63 7.06 24.33 -12.85
CA ALA A 63 8.27 23.71 -12.29
C ALA A 63 7.97 22.32 -11.67
N GLY A 64 6.88 22.20 -10.89
CA GLY A 64 6.44 20.93 -10.33
C GLY A 64 6.11 19.89 -11.41
N ALA A 65 5.41 20.30 -12.47
CA ALA A 65 5.11 19.42 -13.61
C ALA A 65 6.39 18.96 -14.33
N VAL A 66 7.37 19.86 -14.53
CA VAL A 66 8.68 19.53 -15.12
C VAL A 66 9.45 18.55 -14.24
N LEU A 67 9.49 18.75 -12.92
CA LEU A 67 10.16 17.84 -11.98
C LEU A 67 9.54 16.44 -11.99
N LEU A 68 8.20 16.36 -12.00
CA LEU A 68 7.49 15.08 -12.09
C LEU A 68 7.71 14.39 -13.43
N ALA A 69 7.73 15.13 -14.54
CA ALA A 69 8.06 14.58 -15.85
C ALA A 69 9.51 14.07 -15.88
N ALA A 70 10.45 14.83 -15.32
CA ALA A 70 11.84 14.44 -15.19
C ALA A 70 11.99 13.17 -14.33
N PHE A 71 11.24 13.05 -13.23
CA PHE A 71 11.18 11.84 -12.41
C PHE A 71 10.76 10.61 -13.23
N VAL A 72 9.66 10.71 -13.96
CA VAL A 72 9.15 9.59 -14.79
C VAL A 72 10.16 9.20 -15.88
N LEU A 73 10.80 10.18 -16.52
CA LEU A 73 11.82 9.93 -17.54
C LEU A 73 13.10 9.32 -16.94
N TRP A 74 13.48 9.73 -15.74
CA TRP A 74 14.60 9.19 -14.99
C TRP A 74 14.36 7.73 -14.59
N GLU A 75 13.21 7.44 -14.01
CA GLU A 75 12.81 6.08 -13.59
C GLU A 75 12.76 5.08 -14.75
N ARG A 76 12.48 5.55 -15.98
CA ARG A 76 12.57 4.70 -17.18
C ARG A 76 13.99 4.24 -17.51
N ARG A 77 15.02 5.00 -17.08
CA ARG A 77 16.43 4.76 -17.39
C ARG A 77 17.22 4.25 -16.19
N ALA A 78 16.69 4.39 -14.98
CA ALA A 78 17.33 3.98 -13.74
C ALA A 78 17.57 2.46 -13.72
N ARG A 79 18.76 2.04 -13.25
CA ARG A 79 19.11 0.61 -13.13
C ARG A 79 18.35 -0.09 -12.00
N GLN A 80 17.99 0.67 -10.96
CA GLN A 80 17.23 0.22 -9.80
C GLN A 80 16.12 1.25 -9.55
N PRO A 81 15.01 1.20 -10.33
CA PRO A 81 13.94 2.19 -10.25
C PRO A 81 13.25 2.13 -8.88
N LEU A 82 12.97 3.30 -8.29
CA LEU A 82 12.19 3.42 -7.06
C LEU A 82 10.74 3.03 -7.30
N LEU A 83 10.24 3.30 -8.51
CA LEU A 83 8.86 3.06 -8.90
C LEU A 83 8.83 2.20 -10.17
N PRO A 84 8.53 0.89 -10.06
CA PRO A 84 8.42 0.02 -11.23
C PRO A 84 7.27 0.46 -12.14
N LEU A 85 7.58 1.25 -13.18
CA LEU A 85 6.58 1.84 -14.09
C LEU A 85 5.75 0.79 -14.84
N SER A 86 6.22 -0.47 -14.89
CA SER A 86 5.46 -1.61 -15.40
C SER A 86 4.14 -1.84 -14.64
N LEU A 87 4.07 -1.49 -13.36
CA LEU A 87 2.85 -1.59 -12.56
C LEU A 87 1.74 -0.68 -13.09
N TYR A 88 2.09 0.51 -13.60
CA TYR A 88 1.12 1.44 -14.20
C TYR A 88 0.57 0.96 -15.54
N ARG A 89 1.10 -0.13 -16.13
CA ARG A 89 0.47 -0.80 -17.28
C ARG A 89 -0.66 -1.73 -16.86
N ILE A 90 -0.71 -2.12 -15.58
CA ILE A 90 -1.70 -3.02 -15.03
C ILE A 90 -2.95 -2.21 -14.66
N ARG A 91 -4.03 -2.35 -15.44
CA ARG A 91 -5.29 -1.60 -15.24
C ARG A 91 -5.78 -1.63 -13.79
N PRO A 92 -5.89 -2.79 -13.10
CA PRO A 92 -6.27 -2.82 -11.68
C PRO A 92 -5.41 -1.96 -10.76
N PHE A 93 -4.10 -1.86 -11.03
CA PHE A 93 -3.18 -1.04 -10.23
C PHE A 93 -3.46 0.45 -10.41
N VAL A 94 -3.62 0.90 -11.66
CA VAL A 94 -3.98 2.30 -11.95
C VAL A 94 -5.33 2.66 -11.37
N LEU A 95 -6.35 1.81 -11.56
CA LEU A 95 -7.68 2.03 -10.99
C LEU A 95 -7.64 2.12 -9.48
N SER A 96 -6.88 1.24 -8.80
CA SER A 96 -6.73 1.31 -7.35
C SER A 96 -6.13 2.65 -6.90
N ASN A 97 -5.08 3.13 -7.56
CA ASN A 97 -4.46 4.41 -7.23
C ASN A 97 -5.43 5.58 -7.46
N VAL A 98 -6.15 5.60 -8.59
CA VAL A 98 -7.14 6.64 -8.90
C VAL A 98 -8.26 6.65 -7.85
N VAL A 99 -8.78 5.47 -7.47
CA VAL A 99 -9.79 5.33 -6.42
C VAL A 99 -9.25 5.84 -5.08
N SER A 100 -7.99 5.52 -4.73
CA SER A 100 -7.35 6.04 -3.51
C SER A 100 -7.23 7.55 -3.52
N VAL A 101 -6.79 8.16 -4.62
CA VAL A 101 -6.69 9.63 -4.75
C VAL A 101 -8.07 10.28 -4.60
N ALA A 102 -9.08 9.80 -5.34
CA ALA A 102 -10.44 10.32 -5.26
C ALA A 102 -11.03 10.17 -3.85
N MET A 103 -10.74 9.05 -3.20
CA MET A 103 -11.12 8.79 -1.82
C MET A 103 -10.47 9.79 -0.85
N TYR A 104 -9.16 10.00 -0.92
CA TYR A 104 -8.47 10.93 -0.02
C TYR A 104 -8.94 12.36 -0.25
N PHE A 105 -9.08 12.76 -1.52
CA PHE A 105 -9.57 14.08 -1.88
C PHE A 105 -11.01 14.29 -1.38
N GLY A 106 -11.91 13.34 -1.64
CA GLY A 106 -13.28 13.40 -1.16
C GLY A 106 -13.37 13.43 0.36
N PHE A 107 -12.59 12.58 1.04
CA PHE A 107 -12.59 12.52 2.51
C PHE A 107 -12.04 13.79 3.16
N PHE A 108 -10.81 14.18 2.85
CA PHE A 108 -10.16 15.34 3.46
C PHE A 108 -10.79 16.66 3.00
N GLY A 109 -11.20 16.75 1.72
CA GLY A 109 -11.92 17.91 1.21
C GLY A 109 -13.27 18.07 1.90
N SER A 110 -14.03 16.98 2.08
CA SER A 110 -15.35 17.05 2.69
C SER A 110 -15.30 17.34 4.19
N ILE A 111 -14.36 16.75 4.94
CA ILE A 111 -14.22 17.06 6.37
C ILE A 111 -13.76 18.51 6.58
N PHE A 112 -12.88 19.02 5.71
CA PHE A 112 -12.45 20.42 5.72
C PHE A 112 -13.63 21.36 5.43
N LEU A 113 -14.35 21.14 4.33
CA LEU A 113 -15.52 21.94 3.95
C LEU A 113 -16.62 21.87 5.01
N LEU A 114 -16.84 20.70 5.62
CA LEU A 114 -17.81 20.54 6.70
C LEU A 114 -17.38 21.34 7.94
N ALA A 115 -16.11 21.27 8.33
CA ALA A 115 -15.59 22.03 9.46
C ALA A 115 -15.71 23.54 9.19
N GLN A 116 -15.41 23.99 7.97
CA GLN A 116 -15.55 25.38 7.56
C GLN A 116 -17.02 25.82 7.54
N TYR A 117 -17.91 24.99 6.99
CA TYR A 117 -19.35 25.23 7.00
C TYR A 117 -19.89 25.37 8.42
N LEU A 118 -19.54 24.45 9.33
CA LEU A 118 -20.03 24.47 10.71
C LEU A 118 -19.49 25.67 11.53
N GLN A 119 -18.36 26.24 11.13
CA GLN A 119 -17.80 27.45 11.73
C GLN A 119 -18.41 28.71 11.15
N VAL A 120 -18.47 28.82 9.82
CA VAL A 120 -18.80 30.07 9.12
C VAL A 120 -20.31 30.29 9.02
N ALA A 121 -21.10 29.27 8.64
CA ALA A 121 -22.53 29.49 8.39
C ALA A 121 -23.35 29.70 9.69
N PRO A 122 -23.18 28.88 10.75
CA PRO A 122 -23.85 29.09 12.03
C PRO A 122 -23.02 29.91 13.04
N GLU A 123 -21.95 30.58 12.60
CA GLU A 123 -21.04 31.40 13.43
C GLU A 123 -20.55 30.70 14.72
N ARG A 124 -20.19 29.41 14.62
CA ARG A 124 -19.75 28.63 15.79
C ARG A 124 -18.26 28.74 16.03
N SER A 125 -17.85 28.63 17.29
CA SER A 125 -16.44 28.54 17.63
C SER A 125 -15.77 27.29 17.01
N PRO A 126 -14.46 27.34 16.70
CA PRO A 126 -13.73 26.20 16.14
C PRO A 126 -13.81 24.95 17.02
N LEU A 127 -13.78 25.12 18.35
CA LEU A 127 -13.90 24.00 19.30
C LEU A 127 -15.27 23.31 19.17
N HIS A 128 -16.35 24.09 19.08
CA HIS A 128 -17.69 23.54 18.97
C HIS A 128 -17.88 22.82 17.62
N ALA A 129 -17.40 23.41 16.51
CA ALA A 129 -17.42 22.73 15.21
C ALA A 129 -16.64 21.40 15.25
N GLY A 130 -15.46 21.39 15.89
CA GLY A 130 -14.69 20.17 16.12
C GLY A 130 -15.48 19.10 16.87
N VAL A 131 -16.15 19.45 17.96
CA VAL A 131 -17.01 18.52 18.72
C VAL A 131 -18.13 17.95 17.84
N LEU A 132 -18.77 18.76 17.01
CA LEU A 132 -19.82 18.30 16.10
C LEU A 132 -19.29 17.34 15.02
N THR A 133 -18.08 17.58 14.51
CA THR A 133 -17.46 16.65 13.53
C THR A 133 -17.14 15.26 14.10
N LEU A 134 -17.18 15.08 15.43
CA LEU A 134 -16.99 13.76 16.07
C LEU A 134 -18.03 12.73 15.61
N ALA A 135 -19.24 13.18 15.23
CA ALA A 135 -20.25 12.28 14.67
C ALA A 135 -19.75 11.54 13.40
N TRP A 136 -18.82 12.13 12.66
CA TRP A 136 -18.14 11.46 11.56
C TRP A 136 -16.99 10.59 12.06
N THR A 137 -16.06 11.15 12.83
CA THR A 137 -14.77 10.51 13.15
C THR A 137 -14.87 9.39 14.19
N LEU A 138 -15.94 9.36 14.98
CA LEU A 138 -16.15 8.33 16.00
C LEU A 138 -16.82 7.07 15.43
N MET A 139 -17.52 7.18 14.30
CA MET A 139 -18.20 6.03 13.66
C MET A 139 -17.29 4.87 13.25
N PRO A 140 -16.08 5.11 12.70
CA PRO A 140 -15.13 4.03 12.44
C PRO A 140 -14.86 3.16 13.66
N THR A 141 -14.79 3.74 14.86
CA THR A 141 -14.53 3.02 16.12
C THR A 141 -15.58 1.95 16.39
N PHE A 142 -16.85 2.23 16.07
CA PHE A 142 -17.96 1.31 16.29
C PHE A 142 -18.18 0.36 15.11
N VAL A 143 -17.99 0.85 13.88
CA VAL A 143 -18.30 0.10 12.66
C VAL A 143 -17.17 -0.83 12.24
N ALA A 144 -15.90 -0.48 12.48
CA ALA A 144 -14.76 -1.30 12.05
C ALA A 144 -14.70 -2.69 12.71
N PRO A 145 -14.98 -2.87 14.02
CA PRO A 145 -15.05 -4.21 14.63
C PRO A 145 -16.13 -5.08 14.00
N LEU A 146 -17.32 -4.51 13.76
CA LEU A 146 -18.45 -5.21 13.15
C LEU A 146 -18.14 -5.63 11.71
N ALA A 147 -17.55 -4.72 10.93
CA ALA A 147 -17.12 -5.01 9.56
C ALA A 147 -16.06 -6.12 9.50
N GLY A 148 -15.19 -6.19 10.50
CA GLY A 148 -14.22 -7.28 10.64
C GLY A 148 -14.87 -8.64 10.81
N ALA A 149 -15.81 -8.76 11.75
CA ALA A 149 -16.56 -10.00 11.95
C ALA A 149 -17.37 -10.41 10.70
N LEU A 150 -17.83 -9.42 9.91
CA LEU A 150 -18.60 -9.65 8.70
C LEU A 150 -17.73 -10.01 7.48
N THR A 151 -16.42 -9.75 7.54
CA THR A 151 -15.48 -9.98 6.44
C THR A 151 -15.39 -11.45 6.06
N ASP A 152 -15.36 -12.34 7.06
CA ASP A 152 -15.30 -13.79 6.83
C ASP A 152 -16.58 -14.36 6.22
N ARG A 153 -17.71 -13.66 6.39
CA ARG A 153 -19.04 -14.10 5.90
C ARG A 153 -19.38 -13.55 4.52
N VAL A 154 -19.12 -12.26 4.28
CA VAL A 154 -19.57 -11.54 3.08
C VAL A 154 -18.44 -11.38 2.04
N GLY A 155 -17.19 -11.51 2.48
CA GLY A 155 -15.99 -11.36 1.67
C GLY A 155 -15.52 -9.89 1.57
N GLY A 156 -14.22 -9.69 1.73
CA GLY A 156 -13.62 -8.34 1.80
C GLY A 156 -13.83 -7.47 0.56
N GLY A 157 -13.97 -8.06 -0.63
CA GLY A 157 -14.24 -7.30 -1.87
C GLY A 157 -15.58 -6.57 -1.85
N ARG A 158 -16.66 -7.24 -1.38
CA ARG A 158 -18.00 -6.64 -1.30
C ARG A 158 -18.08 -5.59 -0.21
N LEU A 159 -17.44 -5.84 0.94
CA LEU A 159 -17.32 -4.86 2.01
C LEU A 159 -16.54 -3.62 1.58
N MET A 160 -15.45 -3.79 0.84
CA MET A 160 -14.70 -2.65 0.31
C MET A 160 -15.55 -1.80 -0.64
N ALA A 161 -16.31 -2.42 -1.54
CA ALA A 161 -17.23 -1.72 -2.43
C ALA A 161 -18.33 -0.97 -1.64
N LEU A 162 -18.92 -1.62 -0.63
CA LEU A 162 -19.90 -0.99 0.25
C LEU A 162 -19.32 0.20 1.00
N GLY A 163 -18.15 0.05 1.59
CA GLY A 163 -17.50 1.12 2.33
C GLY A 163 -17.11 2.31 1.44
N LEU A 164 -16.69 2.05 0.19
CA LEU A 164 -16.45 3.10 -0.80
C LEU A 164 -17.74 3.82 -1.19
N PHE A 165 -18.83 3.08 -1.40
CA PHE A 165 -20.14 3.65 -1.70
C PHE A 165 -20.63 4.54 -0.56
N LEU A 166 -20.61 4.05 0.68
CA LEU A 166 -21.01 4.83 1.87
C LEU A 166 -20.12 6.07 2.05
N GLN A 167 -18.81 5.93 1.81
CA GLN A 167 -17.89 7.06 1.89
C GLN A 167 -18.20 8.17 0.87
N ALA A 168 -18.72 7.82 -0.31
CA ALA A 168 -19.13 8.80 -1.31
C ALA A 168 -20.54 9.34 -1.03
N ALA A 169 -21.46 8.49 -0.57
CA ALA A 169 -22.84 8.85 -0.30
C ALA A 169 -22.98 9.87 0.84
N GLY A 170 -22.17 9.77 1.90
CA GLY A 170 -22.23 10.70 3.03
C GLY A 170 -21.88 12.15 2.66
N PRO A 171 -20.74 12.43 2.03
CA PRO A 171 -20.43 13.73 1.45
C PRO A 171 -21.46 14.23 0.44
N ALA A 172 -21.98 13.35 -0.42
CA ALA A 172 -23.03 13.73 -1.37
C ALA A 172 -24.30 14.20 -0.65
N TRP A 173 -24.69 13.49 0.43
CA TRP A 173 -25.79 13.92 1.30
C TRP A 173 -25.52 15.29 1.91
N LEU A 174 -24.32 15.49 2.47
CA LEU A 174 -23.94 16.78 3.08
C LEU A 174 -23.99 17.92 2.05
N ALA A 175 -23.50 17.68 0.83
CA ALA A 175 -23.54 18.66 -0.25
C ALA A 175 -24.98 19.04 -0.64
N LEU A 176 -25.92 18.08 -0.62
CA LEU A 176 -27.33 18.32 -0.93
C LEU A 176 -28.11 18.93 0.24
N ALA A 177 -27.71 18.64 1.48
CA ALA A 177 -28.39 19.11 2.68
C ALA A 177 -27.88 20.47 3.19
N ALA A 178 -26.65 20.87 2.85
CA ALA A 178 -26.05 22.10 3.33
C ALA A 178 -26.79 23.34 2.81
N GLY A 179 -27.18 24.21 3.73
CA GLY A 179 -27.87 25.47 3.46
C GLY A 179 -27.82 26.36 4.70
N PRO A 180 -28.00 27.69 4.59
CA PRO A 180 -27.72 28.63 5.69
C PRO A 180 -28.38 28.24 7.02
N ASP A 181 -29.63 27.77 6.96
CA ASP A 181 -30.44 27.42 8.13
C ASP A 181 -30.60 25.91 8.36
N THR A 182 -29.73 25.08 7.76
CA THR A 182 -29.88 23.62 7.89
C THR A 182 -29.61 23.17 9.33
N PRO A 183 -30.56 22.50 10.00
CA PRO A 183 -30.36 21.99 11.34
C PRO A 183 -29.29 20.88 11.35
N TYR A 184 -28.46 20.88 12.40
CA TYR A 184 -27.36 19.92 12.54
C TYR A 184 -27.82 18.46 12.43
N THR A 185 -29.02 18.13 12.92
CA THR A 185 -29.61 16.78 12.84
C THR A 185 -29.72 16.25 11.41
N ARG A 186 -29.94 17.11 10.40
CA ARG A 186 -29.95 16.71 8.98
C ARG A 186 -28.56 16.38 8.45
N LEU A 187 -27.51 16.96 9.04
CA LEU A 187 -26.12 16.73 8.67
C LEU A 187 -25.55 15.46 9.32
N VAL A 188 -26.02 15.12 10.53
CA VAL A 188 -25.60 13.92 11.26
C VAL A 188 -25.79 12.65 10.42
N GLY A 189 -26.89 12.54 9.66
CA GLY A 189 -27.12 11.40 8.78
C GLY A 189 -25.98 11.19 7.77
N GLY A 190 -25.57 12.26 7.08
CA GLY A 190 -24.44 12.23 6.14
C GLY A 190 -23.11 11.91 6.82
N MET A 191 -22.87 12.47 8.01
CA MET A 191 -21.66 12.20 8.81
C MET A 191 -21.58 10.73 9.25
N VAL A 192 -22.69 10.17 9.71
CA VAL A 192 -22.78 8.78 10.15
C VAL A 192 -22.56 7.83 8.98
N ILE A 193 -23.20 8.09 7.83
CA ILE A 193 -23.01 7.31 6.60
C ILE A 193 -21.53 7.34 6.16
N ALA A 194 -20.93 8.54 6.13
CA ALA A 194 -19.54 8.72 5.72
C ALA A 194 -18.56 8.02 6.68
N GLY A 195 -18.78 8.17 7.99
CA GLY A 195 -17.94 7.56 9.03
C GLY A 195 -18.09 6.04 9.09
N ALA A 196 -19.29 5.51 8.88
CA ALA A 196 -19.53 4.08 8.73
C ALA A 196 -18.79 3.52 7.51
N GLY A 197 -18.86 4.22 6.37
CA GLY A 197 -18.11 3.84 5.16
C GLY A 197 -16.60 3.75 5.40
N MET A 198 -16.03 4.64 6.20
CA MET A 198 -14.63 4.56 6.62
C MET A 198 -14.36 3.32 7.48
N GLY A 199 -15.20 3.05 8.49
CA GLY A 199 -15.05 1.88 9.36
C GLY A 199 -15.09 0.55 8.61
N VAL A 200 -16.00 0.43 7.64
CA VAL A 200 -16.12 -0.77 6.79
C VAL A 200 -14.83 -1.01 5.98
N ARG A 201 -14.23 0.04 5.42
CA ARG A 201 -13.02 -0.09 4.58
C ARG A 201 -11.78 -0.45 5.37
N LEU A 202 -11.56 0.20 6.52
CA LEU A 202 -10.36 0.03 7.35
C LEU A 202 -10.09 -1.44 7.69
N ARG A 203 -11.16 -2.23 7.90
CA ARG A 203 -11.03 -3.65 8.25
C ARG A 203 -11.03 -4.59 7.04
N ALA A 204 -11.66 -4.19 5.92
CA ALA A 204 -11.66 -4.96 4.67
C ALA A 204 -10.26 -5.06 4.05
N ASP A 205 -9.44 -4.00 4.16
CA ASP A 205 -8.06 -3.98 3.69
C ASP A 205 -7.16 -4.91 4.52
N GLY A 206 -7.40 -5.00 5.83
CA GLY A 206 -6.66 -5.88 6.74
C GLY A 206 -6.93 -7.39 6.55
N GLY A 207 -8.00 -7.76 5.85
CA GLY A 207 -8.30 -9.16 5.52
C GLY A 207 -7.48 -9.72 4.34
N ARG A 208 -6.74 -8.86 3.63
CA ARG A 208 -5.88 -9.23 2.50
C ARG A 208 -4.40 -9.22 2.88
N GLY A 209 -4.05 -9.78 4.05
CA GLY A 209 -2.67 -10.21 4.25
C GLY A 209 -2.26 -11.11 3.08
N PRO A 210 -1.09 -10.91 2.45
CA PRO A 210 -0.61 -11.84 1.46
C PRO A 210 -0.68 -13.23 2.09
N ARG A 211 -1.33 -14.19 1.41
CA ARG A 211 -1.13 -15.60 1.72
C ARG A 211 0.32 -15.92 1.33
N LEU A 212 1.26 -15.44 2.14
CA LEU A 212 2.62 -15.96 2.18
C LEU A 212 2.39 -17.44 2.44
N GLY A 213 2.60 -18.25 1.40
CA GLY A 213 2.54 -19.69 1.51
C GLY A 213 3.33 -20.07 2.75
N ARG A 214 2.68 -20.77 3.67
CA ARG A 214 3.33 -21.33 4.86
C ARG A 214 4.68 -21.88 4.41
N PRO A 215 5.82 -21.38 4.93
CA PRO A 215 7.11 -22.01 4.70
C PRO A 215 6.92 -23.49 5.01
N GLY A 216 7.20 -24.33 4.02
CA GLY A 216 6.91 -25.76 4.07
C GLY A 216 7.32 -26.30 5.43
N ALA A 217 6.35 -26.85 6.16
CA ALA A 217 6.66 -27.70 7.30
C ALA A 217 7.71 -28.71 6.82
N PRO A 218 8.85 -28.87 7.54
CA PRO A 218 9.83 -29.86 7.18
C PRO A 218 9.09 -31.19 7.05
N ARG A 219 9.10 -31.78 5.85
CA ARG A 219 8.78 -33.19 5.68
C ARG A 219 9.83 -33.92 6.50
N GLN A 220 9.50 -34.20 7.76
CA GLN A 220 10.18 -35.22 8.56
C GLN A 220 9.95 -36.54 7.83
N GLY A 221 10.87 -36.82 6.91
CA GLY A 221 11.08 -38.17 6.42
C GLY A 221 11.47 -39.01 7.62
N LEU A 222 10.48 -39.69 8.18
CA LEU A 222 10.66 -40.81 9.10
C LEU A 222 11.40 -41.91 8.33
N GLY A 223 12.73 -41.79 8.33
CA GLY A 223 13.65 -42.87 8.03
C GLY A 223 13.47 -43.96 9.07
N ARG A 224 12.54 -44.88 8.84
CA ARG A 224 12.57 -46.22 9.44
C ARG A 224 13.69 -47.00 8.75
N GLN A 225 14.93 -46.75 9.15
CA GLN A 225 16.01 -47.71 8.92
C GLN A 225 15.95 -48.74 10.05
N HIS A 226 15.42 -49.92 9.69
CA HIS A 226 15.57 -51.12 10.48
C HIS A 226 17.05 -51.44 10.69
N HIS A 227 17.48 -51.38 11.94
CA HIS A 227 18.68 -52.07 12.41
C HIS A 227 18.51 -53.58 12.13
N ARG A 228 19.31 -54.11 11.19
CA ARG A 228 19.67 -55.52 11.17
C ARG A 228 21.18 -55.64 11.44
N PRO A 229 21.61 -56.36 12.49
CA PRO A 229 22.99 -56.74 12.62
C PRO A 229 23.26 -57.96 11.73
N ARG A 230 24.28 -57.90 10.88
CA ARG A 230 24.81 -59.09 10.18
C ARG A 230 26.25 -59.30 10.57
N ASP A 231 26.44 -60.39 11.31
CA ASP A 231 27.68 -61.02 11.71
C ASP A 231 28.72 -61.07 10.59
N ARG A 232 29.94 -60.60 10.90
CA ARG A 232 31.16 -60.97 10.18
C ARG A 232 31.80 -62.16 10.90
N ARG A 233 31.59 -63.36 10.37
CA ARG A 233 32.49 -64.50 10.59
C ARG A 233 33.08 -64.95 9.25
N ARG A 234 34.42 -65.01 9.22
CA ARG A 234 35.32 -66.09 8.71
C ARG A 234 34.86 -66.84 7.45
N ALA A 235 35.66 -67.21 6.47
CA ALA A 235 37.11 -67.29 6.28
C ALA A 235 37.32 -67.58 4.78
N GLY A 236 38.53 -67.31 4.26
CA GLY A 236 38.87 -67.61 2.87
C GLY A 236 38.98 -69.09 2.55
N HIS A 237 38.78 -69.43 1.27
CA HIS A 237 39.46 -70.55 0.63
C HIS A 237 39.54 -70.40 -0.91
N ARG A 238 40.79 -70.34 -1.39
CA ARG A 238 41.41 -71.02 -2.55
C ARG A 238 40.73 -71.03 -3.94
N ARG A 239 41.44 -70.38 -4.89
CA ARG A 239 41.77 -70.66 -6.33
C ARG A 239 41.44 -72.06 -6.91
N PRO A 240 41.67 -72.33 -8.23
CA PRO A 240 41.53 -71.54 -9.47
C PRO A 240 40.88 -72.34 -10.65
N GLU A 241 40.45 -71.72 -11.74
CA GLU A 241 40.36 -72.43 -13.03
C GLU A 241 40.81 -71.57 -14.22
N GLN A 242 41.69 -72.18 -15.02
CA GLN A 242 42.20 -71.75 -16.32
C GLN A 242 41.22 -72.14 -17.42
N ARG A 243 41.07 -71.30 -18.46
CA ARG A 243 41.03 -71.71 -19.88
C ARG A 243 41.19 -70.50 -20.81
N LEU A 244 42.11 -70.64 -21.76
CA LEU A 244 42.58 -69.67 -22.78
C LEU A 244 41.70 -69.69 -24.08
N PRO A 245 41.93 -68.79 -25.07
CA PRO A 245 40.93 -68.16 -25.96
C PRO A 245 40.90 -68.78 -27.40
N PRO A 246 40.16 -68.21 -28.40
CA PRO A 246 40.81 -67.20 -29.27
C PRO A 246 39.91 -66.13 -29.97
N LEU A 247 40.57 -65.02 -30.34
CA LEU A 247 40.51 -64.23 -31.59
C LEU A 247 39.16 -63.71 -32.15
N ARG A 248 39.01 -62.37 -32.17
CA ARG A 248 38.63 -61.62 -33.38
C ARG A 248 39.09 -60.17 -33.33
N GLN A 249 40.19 -59.89 -34.02
CA GLN A 249 40.58 -58.55 -34.44
C GLN A 249 39.65 -58.12 -35.59
N ARG A 250 39.06 -56.93 -35.48
CA ARG A 250 38.50 -56.20 -36.64
C ARG A 250 39.47 -55.07 -37.00
N PRO A 251 39.97 -54.99 -38.24
CA PRO A 251 40.72 -53.82 -38.69
C PRO A 251 39.75 -52.67 -38.99
N ARG A 252 40.03 -51.50 -38.41
CA ARG A 252 39.63 -50.20 -38.98
C ARG A 252 40.58 -49.91 -40.16
N ARG A 253 40.01 -49.49 -41.27
CA ARG A 253 40.71 -48.88 -42.40
C ARG A 253 39.89 -47.68 -42.91
N PRO A 254 40.54 -46.76 -43.64
CA PRO A 254 40.73 -45.36 -43.26
C PRO A 254 39.56 -44.44 -43.57
#